data_AF-A0A9E3PW46-F1
#
_entry.id   AF-A0A9E3PW46-F1
#
_cell.length_a   1.000
_cell.length_b   1.000
_cell.length_c   1.000
_cell.angle_alpha   90.00
_cell.angle_beta   90.00
_cell.angle_gamma   90.00
#
_symmetry.space_group_name_H-M   'P 1'
#
loop_
_entity.id
_entity.type
_entity.pdbx_description
1 polymer ?
#
loop_
_entity_poly.entity_id
_entity_poly.type
_entity_poly.pdbx_seq_one_letter_code
_entity_poly.pdbx_strand_id
1 'polypeptide(L)'
;MTTTSAEALIALISSARGERPQSMGCAEAEEVLNVTLALLVELSVASDRIDRLERLVADLRNEPVSVLRKVTWDGDDAARERQEAREALLTRAMRIFLDPRVQAHDPA
;
A
#
# COMPACT_ATOMS: atom_id res chain seq x y z
N MET A 1 24.16 9.68 8.09
CA MET A 1 23.27 8.61 8.55
C MET A 1 22.10 8.55 7.57
N THR A 2 21.92 7.44 6.87
CA THR A 2 20.78 7.23 5.96
C THR A 2 19.56 6.87 6.80
N THR A 3 18.53 7.73 6.79
CA THR A 3 17.24 7.44 7.41
C THR A 3 16.58 6.24 6.74
N THR A 4 16.13 5.27 7.53
CA THR A 4 15.40 4.12 7.00
C THR A 4 13.96 4.51 6.61
N SER A 5 13.33 3.76 5.70
CA SER A 5 11.94 4.06 5.28
C SER A 5 10.94 4.02 6.45
N ALA A 6 11.20 3.17 7.45
CA ALA A 6 10.40 3.11 8.67
C ALA A 6 10.54 4.39 9.51
N GLU A 7 11.77 4.90 9.70
CA GLU A 7 12.02 6.14 10.44
C GLU A 7 11.34 7.35 9.78
N ALA A 8 11.37 7.43 8.44
CA ALA A 8 10.70 8.48 7.70
C ALA A 8 9.16 8.41 7.85
N LEU A 9 8.59 7.21 7.85
CA LEU A 9 7.16 7.00 8.06
C LEU A 9 6.74 7.38 9.49
N ILE A 10 7.50 6.99 10.50
CA ILE A 10 7.25 7.34 11.91
C ILE A 10 7.27 8.87 12.08
N ALA A 11 8.28 9.57 11.54
CA ALA A 11 8.36 11.02 11.59
C ALA A 11 7.15 11.72 10.92
N LEU A 12 6.66 11.16 9.80
CA LEU A 12 5.48 11.66 9.12
C LEU A 12 4.20 11.42 9.94
N ILE A 13 4.04 10.25 10.57
CA ILE A 13 2.89 9.98 11.44
C ILE A 13 2.90 10.91 12.65
N SER A 14 4.05 11.07 13.30
CA SER A 14 4.21 11.96 14.45
C SER A 14 3.90 13.42 14.13
N SER A 15 4.14 13.87 12.89
CA SER A 15 3.89 15.25 12.45
C SER A 15 2.44 15.54 12.02
N ALA A 16 1.60 14.51 11.80
CA ALA A 16 0.14 14.71 11.69
C ALA A 16 -0.40 15.31 13.01
N ARG A 17 -1.60 15.90 13.09
CA ARG A 17 -2.11 16.42 14.39
C ARG A 17 -3.09 15.45 15.05
N GLY A 18 -3.03 15.36 16.39
CA GLY A 18 -4.04 14.76 17.27
C GLY A 18 -3.98 13.23 17.44
N GLU A 19 -4.35 12.75 18.62
CA GLU A 19 -4.64 11.33 18.83
C GLU A 19 -5.90 10.96 18.05
N ARG A 20 -5.88 9.81 17.38
CA ARG A 20 -7.05 9.29 16.68
C ARG A 20 -7.85 8.45 17.68
N PRO A 21 -9.04 8.90 18.15
CA PRO A 21 -9.83 8.12 19.08
C PRO A 21 -10.28 6.81 18.40
N GLN A 22 -10.31 5.74 19.18
CA GLN A 22 -10.86 4.46 18.75
C GLN A 22 -12.36 4.63 18.45
N SER A 23 -12.77 4.08 17.32
CA SER A 23 -14.15 4.09 16.83
C SER A 23 -14.91 2.81 17.23
N MET A 24 -14.20 1.75 17.60
CA MET A 24 -14.77 0.46 18.00
C MET A 24 -14.48 0.13 19.47
N GLY A 25 -15.28 -0.76 20.06
CA GLY A 25 -15.06 -1.24 21.43
C GLY A 25 -13.95 -2.29 21.60
N CYS A 26 -13.30 -2.70 20.51
CA CYS A 26 -12.19 -3.65 20.50
C CYS A 26 -11.09 -3.11 19.59
N ALA A 27 -9.91 -2.88 20.18
CA ALA A 27 -8.78 -2.24 19.51
C ALA A 27 -8.24 -3.11 18.37
N GLU A 28 -8.16 -4.43 18.58
CA GLU A 28 -7.67 -5.41 17.61
C GLU A 28 -8.59 -5.48 16.39
N ALA A 29 -9.91 -5.40 16.60
CA ALA A 29 -10.88 -5.36 15.52
C ALA A 29 -10.75 -4.09 14.67
N GLU A 30 -10.52 -2.95 15.32
CA GLU A 30 -10.30 -1.68 14.64
C GLU A 30 -8.97 -1.66 13.87
N GLU A 31 -7.93 -2.30 14.39
CA GLU A 31 -6.64 -2.45 13.71
C GLU A 31 -6.78 -3.29 12.43
N VAL A 32 -7.45 -4.45 12.50
CA VAL A 32 -7.75 -5.28 11.32
C VAL A 32 -8.59 -4.51 10.29
N LEU A 33 -9.61 -3.76 10.74
CA LEU A 33 -10.42 -2.91 9.86
C LEU A 33 -9.56 -1.85 9.16
N ASN A 34 -8.67 -1.19 9.90
CA ASN A 34 -7.80 -0.17 9.37
C ASN A 34 -6.79 -0.73 8.34
N VAL A 35 -6.18 -1.89 8.61
CA VAL A 35 -5.35 -2.61 7.62
C VAL A 35 -6.16 -2.93 6.37
N THR A 36 -7.38 -3.43 6.55
CA THR A 36 -8.26 -3.82 5.44
C THR A 36 -8.62 -2.62 4.57
N LEU A 37 -8.94 -1.47 5.17
CA LEU A 37 -9.22 -0.23 4.46
C LEU A 37 -7.99 0.29 3.71
N ALA A 38 -6.80 0.23 4.33
CA ALA A 38 -5.57 0.63 3.68
C ALA A 38 -5.28 -0.24 2.44
N LEU A 39 -5.43 -1.57 2.56
CA LEU A 39 -5.28 -2.51 1.45
C LEU A 39 -6.31 -2.27 0.35
N LEU A 40 -7.56 -1.97 0.70
CA LEU A 40 -8.62 -1.67 -0.27
C LEU A 40 -8.30 -0.44 -1.11
N VAL A 41 -7.81 0.63 -0.48
CA VAL A 41 -7.40 1.86 -1.18
C VAL A 41 -6.24 1.58 -2.12
N GLU A 42 -5.20 0.90 -1.64
CA GLU A 42 -4.04 0.52 -2.47
C GLU A 42 -4.45 -0.35 -3.65
N LEU A 43 -5.33 -1.35 -3.44
CA LEU A 43 -5.85 -2.19 -4.51
C LEU A 43 -6.62 -1.37 -5.56
N SER A 44 -7.48 -0.45 -5.11
CA SER A 44 -8.27 0.40 -6.01
C SER A 44 -7.38 1.28 -6.90
N VAL A 45 -6.37 1.91 -6.29
CA VAL A 45 -5.40 2.75 -7.03
C VAL A 45 -4.55 1.90 -7.98
N ALA A 46 -4.12 0.71 -7.56
CA ALA A 46 -3.35 -0.19 -8.39
C ALA A 46 -4.15 -0.67 -9.61
N SER A 47 -5.42 -1.08 -9.42
CA SER A 47 -6.32 -1.46 -10.51
C SER A 47 -6.49 -0.33 -11.53
N ASP A 48 -6.76 0.90 -11.07
CA ASP A 48 -6.89 2.07 -11.95
C ASP A 48 -5.61 2.39 -12.74
N ARG A 49 -4.45 2.17 -12.12
CA ARG A 49 -3.15 2.40 -12.76
C ARG A 49 -2.84 1.31 -13.79
N ILE A 50 -3.13 0.05 -13.48
CA ILE A 50 -3.01 -1.08 -14.40
C ILE A 50 -3.90 -0.83 -15.63
N ASP A 51 -5.17 -0.48 -15.42
CA ASP A 51 -6.10 -0.17 -16.51
C ASP A 51 -5.58 0.94 -17.45
N ARG A 52 -4.99 2.00 -16.88
CA ARG A 52 -4.38 3.09 -17.66
C ARG A 52 -3.15 2.62 -18.43
N LEU A 53 -2.29 1.84 -17.81
CA LEU A 53 -1.10 1.28 -18.46
C LEU A 53 -1.49 0.30 -19.58
N GLU A 54 -2.49 -0.55 -19.36
CA GLU A 54 -3.03 -1.45 -20.39
C GLU A 54 -3.51 -0.65 -21.61
N ARG A 55 -4.26 0.44 -21.42
CA ARG A 55 -4.70 1.30 -22.53
C ARG A 55 -3.53 1.96 -23.26
N LEU A 56 -2.58 2.54 -22.52
CA LEU A 56 -1.40 3.18 -23.12
C LEU A 56 -0.54 2.19 -23.92
N VAL A 57 -0.32 0.98 -23.39
CA VAL A 57 0.46 -0.04 -24.08
C VAL A 57 -0.27 -0.56 -25.31
N ALA A 58 -1.60 -0.72 -25.24
CA ALA A 58 -2.44 -1.11 -26.37
C ALA A 58 -2.34 -0.08 -27.50
N ASP A 59 -2.44 1.20 -27.16
CA ASP A 59 -2.30 2.31 -28.11
C ASP A 59 -0.90 2.31 -28.75
N LEU A 60 0.16 2.16 -27.94
CA LEU A 60 1.55 2.11 -28.44
C LEU A 60 1.84 0.93 -29.35
N ARG A 61 1.21 -0.22 -29.10
CA ARG A 61 1.38 -1.45 -29.89
C ARG A 61 0.41 -1.54 -31.06
N ASN A 62 -0.55 -0.62 -31.15
CA ASN A 62 -1.66 -0.69 -32.09
C ASN A 62 -2.41 -2.04 -32.03
N GLU A 63 -2.60 -2.54 -30.80
CA GLU A 63 -3.27 -3.81 -30.50
C GLU A 63 -4.48 -3.54 -29.57
N PRO A 64 -5.55 -4.35 -29.61
CA PRO A 64 -6.64 -4.19 -28.65
C PRO A 64 -6.21 -4.62 -27.25
N VAL A 65 -6.65 -3.88 -26.22
CA VAL A 65 -6.34 -4.13 -24.78
C VAL A 65 -6.56 -5.59 -24.36
N SER A 66 -7.56 -6.28 -24.94
CA SER A 66 -7.85 -7.68 -24.66
C SER A 66 -6.70 -8.66 -24.96
N VAL A 67 -5.75 -8.26 -25.81
CA VAL A 67 -4.56 -9.07 -26.16
C VAL A 67 -3.53 -9.01 -25.03
N LEU A 68 -3.37 -7.86 -24.37
CA LEU A 68 -2.41 -7.69 -23.27
C LEU A 68 -2.71 -8.59 -22.08
N ARG A 69 -3.99 -8.87 -21.81
CA ARG A 69 -4.44 -9.78 -20.75
C ARG A 69 -4.08 -11.24 -20.98
N LYS A 70 -3.66 -11.60 -22.19
CA LYS A 70 -3.25 -12.96 -22.58
C LYS A 70 -1.73 -13.10 -22.67
N VAL A 71 -0.98 -12.03 -22.43
CA VAL A 71 0.48 -12.05 -22.51
C VAL A 71 1.04 -12.82 -21.32
N THR A 72 1.78 -13.88 -21.62
CA THR A 72 2.65 -14.56 -20.67
C THR A 72 3.97 -13.80 -20.59
N TRP A 73 4.34 -13.41 -19.37
CA TRP A 73 5.62 -12.75 -19.11
C TRP A 73 6.66 -13.81 -18.79
N ASP A 74 7.62 -14.01 -19.70
CA ASP A 74 8.78 -14.87 -19.47
C ASP A 74 9.96 -14.01 -18.98
N GLY A 75 10.58 -14.42 -17.85
CA GLY A 75 11.82 -13.81 -17.36
C GLY A 75 11.81 -13.42 -15.87
N ASP A 76 13.00 -13.48 -15.26
CA ASP A 76 13.22 -13.19 -13.84
C ASP A 76 13.04 -11.70 -13.49
N ASP A 77 13.25 -10.78 -14.45
CA ASP A 77 13.16 -9.34 -14.21
C ASP A 77 11.72 -8.89 -13.87
N ALA A 78 10.71 -9.43 -14.56
CA ALA A 78 9.31 -9.14 -14.26
C ALA A 78 8.88 -9.71 -12.89
N ALA A 79 9.49 -10.81 -12.46
CA ALA A 79 9.26 -11.38 -11.14
C ALA A 79 9.88 -10.51 -10.04
N ARG A 80 11.10 -9.98 -10.25
CA ARG A 80 11.75 -9.05 -9.33
C ARG A 80 10.96 -7.76 -9.18
N GLU A 81 10.54 -7.13 -10.28
CA GLU A 81 9.74 -5.90 -10.23
C GLU A 81 8.41 -6.10 -9.47
N ARG A 82 7.75 -7.25 -9.66
CA ARG A 82 6.56 -7.60 -8.87
C ARG A 82 6.86 -7.71 -7.38
N GLN A 83 8.01 -8.29 -7.02
CA GLN A 83 8.40 -8.45 -5.62
C GLN A 83 8.68 -7.09 -4.97
N GLU A 84 9.44 -6.21 -5.63
CA GLU A 84 9.70 -4.84 -5.14
C GLU A 84 8.40 -4.03 -4.98
N ALA A 85 7.50 -4.12 -5.95
CA ALA A 85 6.19 -3.46 -5.88
C ALA A 85 5.34 -4.00 -4.71
N ARG A 86 5.39 -5.31 -4.45
CA ARG A 86 4.70 -5.96 -3.33
C ARG A 86 5.25 -5.50 -1.99
N GLU A 87 6.57 -5.41 -1.84
CA GLU A 87 7.21 -4.93 -0.60
C GLU A 87 6.86 -3.46 -0.31
N ALA A 88 6.85 -2.62 -1.34
CA ALA A 88 6.42 -1.23 -1.22
C ALA A 88 4.95 -1.12 -0.80
N LEU A 89 4.06 -1.96 -1.35
CA LEU A 89 2.65 -2.03 -0.97
C LEU A 89 2.47 -2.47 0.48
N LEU A 90 3.15 -3.54 0.89
CA LEU A 90 3.09 -4.04 2.27
C LEU A 90 3.57 -2.97 3.25
N THR A 91 4.64 -2.24 2.92
CA THR A 91 5.14 -1.14 3.76
C THR A 91 4.10 -0.02 3.95
N ARG A 92 3.37 0.35 2.89
CA ARG A 92 2.31 1.38 2.97
C ARG A 92 1.10 0.92 3.76
N ALA A 93 0.65 -0.32 3.53
CA ALA A 93 -0.51 -0.89 4.22
C ALA A 93 -0.22 -1.15 5.71
N MET A 94 0.97 -1.65 6.03
CA MET A 94 1.38 -1.97 7.40
C MET A 94 1.82 -0.74 8.20
N ARG A 95 1.86 0.46 7.59
CA ARG A 95 2.13 1.73 8.30
C ARG A 95 1.23 1.92 9.52
N ILE A 96 0.03 1.36 9.50
CA ILE A 96 -0.92 1.44 10.62
C ILE A 96 -0.33 0.92 11.94
N PHE A 97 0.53 -0.10 11.88
CA PHE A 97 1.21 -0.70 13.04
C PHE A 97 2.39 0.15 13.52
N LEU A 98 2.85 1.10 12.70
CA LEU A 98 3.94 2.01 13.03
C LEU A 98 3.42 3.33 13.60
N ASP A 99 2.12 3.43 13.92
CA ASP A 99 1.56 4.63 14.54
C ASP A 99 1.98 4.73 16.00
N PRO A 100 2.89 5.67 16.36
CA PRO A 100 3.39 5.79 17.73
C PRO A 100 2.32 6.31 18.71
N ARG A 101 1.17 6.79 18.21
CA ARG A 101 0.08 7.33 19.05
C ARG A 101 -0.71 6.26 19.76
N VAL A 102 -0.68 5.03 19.25
CA VAL A 102 -1.36 3.87 19.86
C VAL A 102 -0.61 3.41 21.12
N GLN A 103 0.71 3.58 21.17
CA GLN A 103 1.56 3.17 22.30
C GLN A 103 1.57 4.16 23.48
N ALA A 104 1.04 5.38 23.30
CA ALA A 104 0.99 6.38 24.37
C ALA A 104 -0.18 6.18 25.35
N HIS A 105 -1.07 5.23 25.07
CA HIS A 105 -2.20 4.90 25.93
C HIS A 105 -1.88 3.69 26.83
N ASP A 106 -0.96 3.88 27.77
CA ASP A 106 -0.79 2.99 28.92
C ASP A 106 -1.82 3.43 29.98
N PRO A 107 -2.84 2.63 30.32
CA PRO A 107 -3.76 2.99 31.39
C PRO A 107 -3.03 2.88 32.74
N ALA A 108 -2.99 4.02 33.45
CA ALA A 108 -2.59 4.08 34.86
C ALA A 108 -3.60 3.36 35.77
#